data_AF-A0A9E5DXF9-F1
#
_entry.id   AF-A0A9E5DXF9-F1
#
_cell.length_a   1.000
_cell.length_b   1.000
_cell.length_c   1.000
_cell.angle_alpha   90.00
_cell.angle_beta   90.00
_cell.angle_gamma   90.00
#
_symmetry.space_group_name_H-M   'P 1'
#
loop_
_entity.id
_entity.type
_entity.pdbx_description
1 polymer ?
#
loop_
_entity_poly.entity_id
_entity_poly.type
_entity_poly.pdbx_seq_one_letter_code
_entity_poly.pdbx_strand_id
1 'polypeptide(L)'
;MPDDHDNSAAAQPPLDLRARIALWTAQAAGPADAAGPNTVALPVAQPVVPRRPAESATAQSVASAGQAPAGSTLRASSGPKFLAGAAFADERGFDCAKGGNTDILVTRLAADGTLQPSEGDPDAPFGWFHGWRIIGGETRIDGGVYLGRKPREAIVVDMRRPGSLLRKVYDRWLERLQLDKTAEETREDLRRAIFSLVAEIVEEHMPYDEQVVKRLDKQGFLRPDEAIDLDVFLAAKGGVCRHQVCFVGAVLERLIDNGWLTGTVSLERKFVSGWFSHAWVRLQLGDGEIVVLDPAQRRYASLRSLDTGSRLLYGRSEDGEVLDSAA
;
A
#
# COMPACT_ATOMS: atom_id res chain seq x y z
N MET A 1 59.92 28.84 17.28
CA MET A 1 59.96 27.67 16.38
C MET A 1 58.71 26.87 16.67
N PRO A 2 57.64 27.05 15.88
CA PRO A 2 56.43 26.24 15.96
C PRO A 2 56.67 24.92 15.23
N ASP A 3 55.99 23.86 15.63
CA ASP A 3 55.59 22.79 14.70
C ASP A 3 54.21 22.30 15.11
N ASP A 4 53.27 22.67 14.25
CA ASP A 4 51.88 22.28 14.21
C ASP A 4 51.76 20.84 13.71
N HIS A 5 50.98 20.00 14.40
CA HIS A 5 50.22 18.94 13.76
C HIS A 5 48.84 18.84 14.41
N ASP A 6 47.99 19.77 14.00
CA ASP A 6 46.54 19.69 14.07
C ASP A 6 46.08 18.62 13.07
N ASN A 7 45.60 17.49 13.60
CA ASN A 7 44.97 16.42 12.82
C ASN A 7 43.47 16.37 13.15
N SER A 8 42.79 17.49 12.96
CA SER A 8 41.34 17.57 12.93
C SER A 8 40.83 17.19 11.55
N ALA A 9 40.66 15.89 11.32
CA ALA A 9 39.82 15.40 10.23
C ALA A 9 38.38 15.86 10.52
N ALA A 10 37.99 16.99 9.91
CA ALA A 10 36.62 17.49 9.94
C ALA A 10 35.68 16.38 9.43
N ALA A 11 34.90 15.80 10.35
CA ALA A 11 33.81 14.94 9.99
C ALA A 11 32.86 15.73 9.08
N GLN A 12 32.75 15.31 7.82
CA GLN A 12 31.82 15.94 6.90
C GLN A 12 30.39 15.77 7.46
N PRO A 13 29.57 16.83 7.45
CA PRO A 13 28.19 16.71 7.90
C PRO A 13 27.45 15.68 7.03
N PRO A 14 26.53 14.88 7.60
CA PRO A 14 25.77 13.91 6.83
C PRO A 14 24.99 14.63 5.74
N LEU A 15 25.08 14.12 4.51
CA LEU A 15 24.33 14.62 3.36
C LEU A 15 22.83 14.67 3.69
N ASP A 16 22.19 15.80 3.41
CA ASP A 16 20.74 15.99 3.44
C ASP A 16 20.05 14.84 2.67
N LEU A 17 18.89 14.36 3.15
CA LEU A 17 18.08 13.30 2.54
C LEU A 17 17.87 13.54 1.04
N ARG A 18 17.76 14.81 0.63
CA ARG A 18 17.71 15.25 -0.76
C ARG A 18 18.95 14.87 -1.57
N ALA A 19 20.14 15.15 -1.04
CA ALA A 19 21.39 14.81 -1.69
C ALA A 19 21.59 13.29 -1.77
N ARG A 20 21.03 12.54 -0.82
CA ARG A 20 21.09 11.08 -0.79
C ARG A 20 20.19 10.42 -1.82
N ILE A 21 18.98 10.94 -2.03
CA ILE A 21 18.06 10.47 -3.10
C ILE A 21 18.63 10.82 -4.48
N ALA A 22 19.13 12.04 -4.67
CA ALA A 22 19.73 12.48 -5.94
C ALA A 22 20.99 11.67 -6.29
N LEU A 23 21.86 11.41 -5.30
CA LEU A 23 23.05 10.57 -5.47
C LEU A 23 22.68 9.12 -5.82
N TRP A 24 21.60 8.58 -5.23
CA TRP A 24 21.12 7.24 -5.55
C TRP A 24 20.59 7.13 -6.98
N THR A 25 19.77 8.09 -7.44
CA THR A 25 19.32 8.11 -8.85
C THR A 25 20.48 8.23 -9.84
N ALA A 26 21.56 8.93 -9.47
CA ALA A 26 22.74 9.08 -10.31
C ALA A 26 23.63 7.82 -10.34
N GLN A 27 23.69 7.06 -9.23
CA GLN A 27 24.49 5.83 -9.13
C GLN A 27 23.78 4.59 -9.67
N ALA A 28 22.44 4.59 -9.70
CA ALA A 28 21.63 3.51 -10.27
C ALA A 28 21.62 3.54 -11.81
N ALA A 29 21.94 4.67 -12.43
CA ALA A 29 22.22 4.75 -13.86
C ALA A 29 23.64 4.23 -14.13
N GLY A 30 23.76 2.99 -14.58
CA GLY A 30 25.05 2.44 -15.01
C GLY A 30 25.61 3.23 -16.20
N PRO A 31 26.92 3.11 -16.51
CA PRO A 31 27.56 3.82 -17.63
C PRO A 31 27.02 3.46 -19.03
N ALA A 32 26.02 2.58 -19.12
CA ALA A 32 25.35 2.20 -20.36
C ALA A 32 24.15 3.10 -20.74
N ASP A 33 23.67 3.97 -19.84
CA ASP A 33 22.47 4.80 -20.07
C ASP A 33 22.78 6.29 -20.35
N ALA A 34 24.04 6.64 -20.65
CA ALA A 34 24.46 8.04 -20.85
C ALA A 34 24.06 8.67 -22.21
N ALA A 35 23.19 8.05 -23.00
CA ALA A 35 22.79 8.56 -24.31
C ALA A 35 21.29 8.37 -24.60
N GLY A 36 20.45 9.10 -23.86
CA GLY A 36 19.04 9.28 -24.20
C GLY A 36 18.54 10.62 -23.68
N PRO A 37 17.91 11.48 -24.50
CA PRO A 37 17.38 12.75 -24.04
C PRO A 37 16.04 12.50 -23.37
N ASN A 38 16.03 12.20 -22.06
CA ASN A 38 14.89 12.41 -21.15
C ASN A 38 15.25 11.99 -19.71
N THR A 39 16.24 12.66 -19.10
CA THR A 39 16.46 12.57 -17.66
C THR A 39 15.50 13.52 -16.96
N VAL A 40 14.34 13.02 -16.54
CA VAL A 40 13.40 13.79 -15.71
C VAL A 40 13.95 13.83 -14.29
N ALA A 41 14.48 14.99 -13.88
CA ALA A 41 14.84 15.25 -12.49
C ALA A 41 13.61 15.07 -11.58
N LEU A 42 13.77 14.30 -10.49
CA LEU A 42 12.72 14.16 -9.48
C LEU A 42 12.51 15.50 -8.73
N PRO A 43 11.25 15.87 -8.40
CA PRO A 43 10.98 17.11 -7.69
C PRO A 43 11.48 17.06 -6.24
N VAL A 44 12.02 18.20 -5.79
CA VAL A 44 12.55 18.47 -4.46
C VAL A 44 11.45 18.36 -3.40
N ALA A 45 11.58 17.45 -2.43
CA ALA A 45 10.68 17.38 -1.27
C ALA A 45 11.08 18.40 -0.19
N GLN A 46 10.13 19.20 0.30
CA GLN A 46 10.27 20.04 1.51
C GLN A 46 9.70 19.31 2.74
N PRO A 47 10.18 19.60 3.96
CA PRO A 47 9.51 19.14 5.18
C PRO A 47 8.05 19.64 5.19
N VAL A 48 7.09 18.72 5.32
CA VAL A 48 5.66 19.00 5.14
C VAL A 48 5.01 19.29 6.49
N VAL A 49 4.37 20.46 6.57
CA VAL A 49 3.36 20.83 7.57
C VAL A 49 1.98 20.49 7.00
N PRO A 50 1.07 19.86 7.76
CA PRO A 50 -0.25 19.45 7.25
C PRO A 50 -1.11 20.65 6.82
N ARG A 51 -1.78 20.53 5.66
CA ARG A 51 -2.85 21.45 5.22
C ARG A 51 -4.19 20.71 5.14
N ARG A 52 -5.25 21.33 5.69
CA ARG A 52 -6.65 20.91 5.55
C ARG A 52 -7.14 21.08 4.09
N PRO A 53 -8.02 20.21 3.57
CA PRO A 53 -8.59 20.37 2.23
C PRO A 53 -9.88 21.19 2.22
N ALA A 54 -10.10 21.92 1.12
CA ALA A 54 -11.35 22.55 0.72
C ALA A 54 -11.98 21.78 -0.46
N GLU A 55 -13.29 21.94 -0.63
CA GLU A 55 -14.22 21.09 -1.38
C GLU A 55 -14.27 21.31 -2.92
N SER A 56 -14.55 20.18 -3.60
CA SER A 56 -15.29 19.91 -4.86
C SER A 56 -15.39 20.89 -6.05
N ALA A 57 -15.25 20.36 -7.27
CA ALA A 57 -16.21 20.53 -8.38
C ALA A 57 -15.95 19.63 -9.63
N THR A 58 -16.93 18.76 -9.91
CA THR A 58 -17.62 18.41 -11.18
C THR A 58 -16.92 18.23 -12.55
N ALA A 59 -17.33 17.14 -13.21
CA ALA A 59 -16.88 16.59 -14.49
C ALA A 59 -17.65 17.10 -15.74
N GLN A 60 -17.06 16.91 -16.92
CA GLN A 60 -17.76 16.85 -18.21
C GLN A 60 -17.21 15.73 -19.10
N SER A 61 -18.10 15.07 -19.85
CA SER A 61 -17.88 13.89 -20.69
C SER A 61 -18.12 14.22 -22.16
N VAL A 62 -17.41 13.53 -23.07
CA VAL A 62 -17.73 13.47 -24.51
C VAL A 62 -17.37 12.08 -25.05
N ALA A 63 -18.22 11.53 -25.91
CA ALA A 63 -18.20 10.17 -26.45
C ALA A 63 -17.66 10.10 -27.89
N SER A 64 -17.08 8.95 -28.30
CA SER A 64 -17.25 8.37 -29.65
C SER A 64 -16.56 7.00 -29.84
N ALA A 65 -17.13 6.23 -30.77
CA ALA A 65 -16.98 4.80 -31.09
C ALA A 65 -15.66 4.33 -31.76
N GLY A 66 -15.38 3.02 -31.68
CA GLY A 66 -14.37 2.33 -32.51
C GLY A 66 -14.23 0.82 -32.20
N GLN A 67 -14.03 0.01 -33.23
CA GLN A 67 -14.10 -1.48 -33.31
C GLN A 67 -12.96 -2.27 -32.64
N ALA A 68 -13.26 -3.53 -32.26
CA ALA A 68 -12.40 -4.51 -31.58
C ALA A 68 -11.57 -5.43 -32.51
N PRO A 69 -10.51 -6.08 -31.98
CA PRO A 69 -10.40 -7.54 -32.15
C PRO A 69 -9.77 -8.35 -30.98
N ALA A 70 -10.29 -9.58 -30.84
CA ALA A 70 -9.74 -10.86 -30.37
C ALA A 70 -8.48 -10.96 -29.46
N GLY A 71 -8.73 -11.36 -28.20
CA GLY A 71 -8.38 -12.70 -27.66
C GLY A 71 -6.94 -12.98 -27.20
N SER A 72 -6.72 -13.07 -25.87
CA SER A 72 -5.64 -13.88 -25.30
C SER A 72 -6.00 -14.47 -23.93
N THR A 73 -5.74 -15.77 -23.76
CA THR A 73 -5.98 -16.54 -22.52
C THR A 73 -4.73 -16.55 -21.65
N LEU A 74 -4.82 -16.01 -20.44
CA LEU A 74 -3.72 -16.01 -19.48
C LEU A 74 -3.59 -17.36 -18.76
N ARG A 75 -2.40 -17.91 -18.85
CA ARG A 75 -1.95 -19.17 -18.25
C ARG A 75 -1.46 -18.90 -16.82
N ALA A 76 -2.00 -19.62 -15.84
CA ALA A 76 -1.56 -19.53 -14.45
C ALA A 76 -0.11 -20.00 -14.31
N SER A 77 0.81 -19.10 -13.91
CA SER A 77 2.18 -19.46 -13.52
C SER A 77 2.28 -19.64 -12.01
N SER A 78 2.87 -20.76 -11.59
CA SER A 78 3.10 -21.15 -10.20
C SER A 78 3.96 -20.13 -9.42
N GLY A 79 3.32 -19.37 -8.53
CA GLY A 79 3.99 -18.52 -7.55
C GLY A 79 4.52 -19.30 -6.32
N PRO A 80 5.29 -18.64 -5.44
CA PRO A 80 5.94 -19.27 -4.30
C PRO A 80 4.93 -19.90 -3.33
N LYS A 81 5.13 -21.19 -3.03
CA LYS A 81 4.30 -22.02 -2.14
C LYS A 81 4.51 -21.64 -0.67
N PHE A 82 3.97 -20.52 -0.20
CA PHE A 82 4.01 -20.22 1.24
C PHE A 82 2.84 -20.80 2.04
N LEU A 83 1.76 -21.26 1.39
CA LEU A 83 0.53 -21.66 2.10
C LEU A 83 -0.13 -22.98 1.69
N ALA A 84 0.41 -23.75 0.75
CA ALA A 84 -0.32 -24.91 0.21
C ALA A 84 -0.37 -26.15 1.12
N GLY A 85 -0.11 -26.06 2.43
CA GLY A 85 -0.05 -27.26 3.27
C GLY A 85 -0.05 -27.11 4.79
N ALA A 86 -0.29 -25.91 5.35
CA ALA A 86 -0.49 -25.81 6.78
C ALA A 86 -1.95 -26.22 7.09
N ALA A 87 -2.15 -27.46 7.54
CA ALA A 87 -3.40 -27.85 8.16
C ALA A 87 -3.58 -27.00 9.43
N PHE A 88 -4.47 -26.00 9.39
CA PHE A 88 -4.80 -25.11 10.50
C PHE A 88 -5.74 -25.78 11.51
N ALA A 89 -5.49 -27.06 11.82
CA ALA A 89 -6.20 -27.76 12.87
C ALA A 89 -5.65 -27.27 14.23
N ASP A 90 -6.50 -26.51 14.92
CA ASP A 90 -6.78 -26.59 16.36
C ASP A 90 -5.57 -26.88 17.27
N GLU A 91 -5.04 -25.85 17.95
CA GLU A 91 -4.35 -25.92 19.26
C GLU A 91 -3.64 -24.59 19.61
N ARG A 92 -3.31 -23.75 18.62
CA ARG A 92 -2.74 -22.41 18.85
C ARG A 92 -3.82 -21.35 18.70
N GLY A 93 -4.67 -21.23 19.72
CA GLY A 93 -5.80 -20.30 19.75
C GLY A 93 -5.52 -18.99 19.03
N PHE A 94 -6.20 -18.78 17.91
CA PHE A 94 -6.25 -17.47 17.29
C PHE A 94 -7.04 -16.58 18.23
N ASP A 95 -6.36 -15.74 18.99
CA ASP A 95 -7.03 -14.68 19.73
C ASP A 95 -7.42 -13.57 18.74
N CYS A 96 -8.43 -13.86 17.91
CA CYS A 96 -9.08 -12.93 17.00
C CYS A 96 -9.86 -11.84 17.76
N ALA A 97 -10.08 -12.04 19.08
CA ALA A 97 -10.95 -11.23 19.91
C ALA A 97 -10.22 -10.08 20.61
N LYS A 98 -8.88 -10.14 20.74
CA LYS A 98 -8.10 -8.98 21.21
C LYS A 98 -8.05 -7.93 20.11
N GLY A 99 -8.42 -6.70 20.49
CA GLY A 99 -8.68 -5.53 19.63
C GLY A 99 -7.82 -5.46 18.37
N GLY A 100 -8.43 -4.92 17.31
CA GLY A 100 -7.79 -4.81 16.00
C GLY A 100 -6.38 -4.24 16.15
N ASN A 101 -5.45 -4.58 15.23
CA ASN A 101 -4.07 -4.09 15.36
C ASN A 101 -3.98 -2.55 15.47
N THR A 102 -4.99 -1.84 14.96
CA THR A 102 -5.18 -0.40 15.16
C THR A 102 -5.38 -0.03 16.63
N ASP A 103 -6.12 -0.80 17.43
CA ASP A 103 -6.32 -0.53 18.86
C ASP A 103 -5.02 -0.72 19.66
N ILE A 104 -4.27 -1.79 19.35
CA ILE A 104 -2.95 -2.06 19.96
C ILE A 104 -2.00 -0.89 19.68
N LEU A 105 -2.04 -0.38 18.44
CA LEU A 105 -1.25 0.75 18.00
C LEU A 105 -1.71 2.05 18.68
N VAL A 106 -3.00 2.37 18.68
CA VAL A 106 -3.57 3.56 19.31
C VAL A 106 -3.22 3.58 20.80
N THR A 107 -3.32 2.44 21.48
CA THR A 107 -2.90 2.29 22.88
C THR A 107 -1.41 2.62 23.07
N ARG A 108 -0.55 2.13 22.16
CA ARG A 108 0.89 2.43 22.19
C ARG A 108 1.16 3.92 22.00
N LEU A 109 0.56 4.53 20.98
CA LEU A 109 0.73 5.95 20.65
C LEU A 109 0.12 6.89 21.71
N ALA A 110 -0.93 6.46 22.40
CA ALA A 110 -1.47 7.19 23.53
C ALA A 110 -0.48 7.17 24.71
N ALA A 111 0.17 6.04 24.96
CA ALA A 111 1.14 5.89 26.04
C ALA A 111 2.44 6.68 25.80
N ASP A 112 2.86 6.86 24.54
CA ASP A 112 4.04 7.66 24.19
C ASP A 112 3.75 9.15 23.92
N GLY A 113 2.46 9.55 23.91
CA GLY A 113 2.01 10.92 23.71
C GLY A 113 2.11 11.43 22.27
N THR A 114 2.38 10.55 21.29
CA THR A 114 2.45 10.92 19.86
C THR A 114 1.09 10.89 19.17
N LEU A 115 0.10 10.21 19.76
CA LEU A 115 -1.27 10.24 19.30
C LEU A 115 -1.88 11.63 19.54
N GLN A 116 -2.50 12.18 18.51
CA GLN A 116 -3.39 13.32 18.61
C GLN A 116 -4.83 12.79 18.51
N PRO A 117 -5.54 12.62 19.65
CA PRO A 117 -6.92 12.15 19.62
C PRO A 117 -7.81 13.10 18.84
N SER A 118 -8.80 12.56 18.16
CA SER A 118 -9.83 13.33 17.46
C SER A 118 -11.19 12.77 17.81
N GLU A 119 -11.54 12.87 19.10
CA GLU A 119 -12.85 12.47 19.60
C GLU A 119 -13.96 13.13 18.77
N GLY A 120 -14.81 12.30 18.16
CA GLY A 120 -15.94 12.77 17.35
C GLY A 120 -15.59 13.22 15.93
N ASP A 121 -14.34 13.07 15.47
CA ASP A 121 -13.98 13.29 14.07
C ASP A 121 -14.29 12.02 13.25
N PRO A 122 -15.34 12.03 12.41
CA PRO A 122 -15.72 10.86 11.64
C PRO A 122 -14.70 10.52 10.56
N ASP A 123 -13.89 11.50 10.12
CA ASP A 123 -12.85 11.24 9.14
C ASP A 123 -11.68 10.53 9.81
N ALA A 124 -11.35 10.86 11.06
CA ALA A 124 -10.21 10.34 11.81
C ALA A 124 -10.61 9.60 13.11
N PRO A 125 -11.38 8.50 13.06
CA PRO A 125 -11.84 7.80 14.26
C PRO A 125 -10.70 7.22 15.12
N PHE A 126 -9.51 7.04 14.54
CA PHE A 126 -8.33 6.52 15.23
C PHE A 126 -7.33 7.61 15.65
N GLY A 127 -7.66 8.90 15.44
CA GLY A 127 -6.75 10.00 15.72
C GLY A 127 -5.79 10.33 14.58
N TRP A 128 -4.85 11.21 14.90
CA TRP A 128 -3.81 11.71 14.01
C TRP A 128 -2.43 11.34 14.55
N PHE A 129 -1.49 11.13 13.64
CA PHE A 129 -0.08 10.88 13.91
C PHE A 129 0.75 11.85 13.06
N HIS A 130 1.47 12.76 13.73
CA HIS A 130 2.23 13.84 13.07
C HIS A 130 1.46 14.60 11.98
N GLY A 131 0.18 14.90 12.23
CA GLY A 131 -0.67 15.63 11.30
C GLY A 131 -1.26 14.79 10.16
N TRP A 132 -1.00 13.48 10.14
CA TRP A 132 -1.62 12.54 9.21
C TRP A 132 -2.70 11.75 9.92
N ARG A 133 -3.85 11.57 9.27
CA ARG A 133 -4.91 10.73 9.81
C ARG A 133 -4.46 9.27 9.83
N ILE A 134 -4.68 8.58 10.94
CA ILE A 134 -4.35 7.15 11.04
C ILE A 134 -5.30 6.33 10.16
N ILE A 135 -4.73 5.44 9.34
CA ILE A 135 -5.49 4.49 8.52
C ILE A 135 -5.88 3.28 9.37
N GLY A 136 -7.18 3.00 9.46
CA GLY A 136 -7.74 1.77 10.03
C GLY A 136 -8.83 1.16 9.14
N GLY A 137 -9.64 0.26 9.71
CA GLY A 137 -10.51 -0.66 8.97
C GLY A 137 -11.65 -0.04 8.16
N GLU A 138 -11.95 1.25 8.33
CA GLU A 138 -13.05 1.95 7.63
C GLU A 138 -12.71 3.39 7.27
N THR A 139 -11.45 3.78 7.46
CA THR A 139 -11.02 5.14 7.13
C THR A 139 -10.48 5.18 5.72
N ARG A 140 -10.52 6.36 5.10
CA ARG A 140 -9.81 6.66 3.85
C ARG A 140 -8.36 6.15 3.90
N ILE A 141 -7.81 5.74 2.78
CA ILE A 141 -6.43 5.27 2.66
C ILE A 141 -5.57 6.43 2.14
N ASP A 142 -5.99 7.07 1.06
CA ASP A 142 -5.30 8.24 0.50
C ASP A 142 -5.37 9.44 1.47
N GLY A 143 -4.23 10.11 1.63
CA GLY A 143 -4.01 11.18 2.60
C GLY A 143 -3.84 10.72 4.06
N GLY A 144 -3.68 9.41 4.31
CA GLY A 144 -3.52 8.85 5.64
C GLY A 144 -2.10 8.33 5.93
N VAL A 145 -1.90 7.87 7.16
CA VAL A 145 -0.69 7.17 7.61
C VAL A 145 -1.02 5.78 8.15
N TYR A 146 -0.33 4.78 7.64
CA TYR A 146 -0.45 3.40 8.09
C TYR A 146 0.73 3.05 9.00
N LEU A 147 0.41 2.64 10.23
CA LEU A 147 1.42 2.48 11.27
C LEU A 147 1.67 1.01 11.58
N GLY A 148 2.95 0.66 11.71
CA GLY A 148 3.36 -0.67 12.17
C GLY A 148 3.16 -0.87 13.68
N ARG A 149 2.85 -2.11 14.09
CA ARG A 149 2.79 -2.49 15.51
C ARG A 149 4.05 -2.11 16.30
N LYS A 150 5.24 -2.31 15.71
CA LYS A 150 6.52 -1.91 16.30
C LYS A 150 6.91 -0.51 15.78
N PRO A 151 7.59 0.31 16.60
CA PRO A 151 8.07 1.63 16.22
C PRO A 151 9.19 1.49 15.19
N ARG A 152 8.81 1.31 13.93
CA ARG A 152 9.74 1.14 12.82
C ARG A 152 9.38 2.05 11.66
N GLU A 153 8.10 2.10 11.31
CA GLU A 153 7.66 2.75 10.07
C GLU A 153 6.23 3.29 10.21
N ALA A 154 6.06 4.57 9.85
CA ALA A 154 4.78 5.23 9.66
C ALA A 154 4.61 5.55 8.17
N ILE A 155 3.91 4.70 7.43
CA ILE A 155 3.84 4.77 5.97
C ILE A 155 2.77 5.79 5.57
N VAL A 156 3.20 6.91 5.01
CA VAL A 156 2.30 7.94 4.48
C VAL A 156 1.86 7.56 3.07
N VAL A 157 0.55 7.58 2.85
CA VAL A 157 -0.09 7.35 1.56
C VAL A 157 -0.72 8.65 1.11
N ASP A 158 -0.19 9.27 0.05
CA ASP A 158 -0.67 10.57 -0.42
C ASP A 158 -0.47 10.74 -1.94
N MET A 159 -1.52 10.42 -2.71
CA MET A 159 -1.59 10.60 -4.16
C MET A 159 -1.77 12.07 -4.57
N ARG A 160 -2.14 12.95 -3.64
CA ARG A 160 -2.42 14.36 -3.95
C ARG A 160 -1.16 15.20 -3.93
N ARG A 161 -0.06 14.65 -3.40
CA ARG A 161 1.22 15.34 -3.35
C ARG A 161 1.77 15.63 -4.75
N PRO A 162 2.26 16.87 -5.00
CA PRO A 162 2.93 17.18 -6.24
C PRO A 162 4.09 16.21 -6.53
N GLY A 163 4.06 15.59 -7.71
CA GLY A 163 5.10 14.67 -8.16
C GLY A 163 5.01 13.23 -7.65
N SER A 164 3.97 12.89 -6.88
CA SER A 164 3.76 11.55 -6.30
C SER A 164 3.97 10.43 -7.32
N LEU A 165 4.84 9.47 -6.97
CA LEU A 165 5.06 8.27 -7.77
C LEU A 165 3.83 7.36 -7.74
N LEU A 166 3.20 7.21 -6.58
CA LEU A 166 1.94 6.49 -6.41
C LEU A 166 0.88 7.01 -7.38
N ARG A 167 0.73 8.34 -7.49
CA ARG A 167 -0.22 8.95 -8.43
C ARG A 167 0.13 8.66 -9.88
N LYS A 168 1.40 8.79 -10.26
CA LYS A 168 1.86 8.50 -11.64
C LYS A 168 1.63 7.05 -12.04
N VAL A 169 1.88 6.12 -11.10
CA VAL A 169 1.64 4.69 -11.29
C VAL A 169 0.14 4.42 -11.45
N TYR A 170 -0.70 5.03 -10.62
CA TYR A 170 -2.16 4.98 -10.75
C TYR A 170 -2.65 5.52 -12.11
N ASP A 171 -2.19 6.70 -12.53
CA ASP A 171 -2.65 7.31 -13.78
C ASP A 171 -2.28 6.45 -15.00
N ARG A 172 -1.05 5.93 -15.07
CA ARG A 172 -0.62 4.99 -16.12
C ARG A 172 -1.45 3.71 -16.13
N TRP A 173 -1.79 3.21 -14.95
CA TRP A 173 -2.62 2.02 -14.81
C TRP A 173 -4.05 2.26 -15.28
N LEU A 174 -4.60 3.43 -14.96
CA LEU A 174 -5.92 3.84 -15.42
C LEU A 174 -5.96 4.01 -16.94
N GLU A 175 -4.89 4.54 -17.54
CA GLU A 175 -4.74 4.59 -19.01
C GLU A 175 -4.78 3.19 -19.62
N ARG A 176 -4.07 2.19 -19.05
CA ARG A 176 -4.13 0.79 -19.50
C ARG A 176 -5.55 0.22 -19.40
N LEU A 177 -6.23 0.41 -18.27
CA LEU A 177 -7.63 -0.02 -18.10
C LEU A 177 -8.56 0.61 -19.13
N GLN A 178 -8.35 1.87 -19.48
CA GLN A 178 -9.16 2.56 -20.49
C GLN A 178 -8.92 2.04 -21.90
N LEU A 179 -7.66 1.68 -22.22
CA LEU A 179 -7.31 1.09 -23.52
C LEU A 179 -7.88 -0.32 -23.69
N ASP A 180 -7.93 -1.08 -22.59
CA ASP A 180 -8.45 -2.44 -22.60
C ASP A 180 -9.99 -2.48 -22.57
N LYS A 181 -10.63 -1.41 -22.08
CA LYS A 181 -12.09 -1.33 -21.98
C LYS A 181 -12.74 -1.35 -23.36
N THR A 182 -13.28 -2.50 -23.74
CA THR A 182 -14.15 -2.61 -24.92
C THR A 182 -15.59 -2.21 -24.57
N ALA A 183 -16.38 -1.79 -25.56
CA ALA A 183 -17.76 -1.35 -25.36
C ALA A 183 -18.71 -2.46 -24.88
N GLU A 184 -18.28 -3.73 -24.93
CA GLU A 184 -19.10 -4.91 -24.63
C GLU A 184 -18.73 -5.60 -23.30
N GLU A 185 -17.79 -5.04 -22.53
CA GLU A 185 -17.38 -5.69 -21.28
C GLU A 185 -18.50 -5.73 -20.25
N THR A 186 -18.74 -6.92 -19.71
CA THR A 186 -19.62 -7.06 -18.56
C THR A 186 -18.93 -6.50 -17.32
N ARG A 187 -19.72 -6.21 -16.27
CA ARG A 187 -19.19 -5.82 -14.95
C ARG A 187 -18.20 -6.85 -14.39
N GLU A 188 -18.41 -8.14 -14.70
CA GLU A 188 -17.55 -9.22 -14.25
C GLU A 188 -16.22 -9.27 -15.02
N ASP A 189 -16.23 -8.93 -16.31
CA ASP A 189 -15.01 -8.81 -17.12
C ASP A 189 -14.14 -7.66 -16.61
N LEU A 190 -14.75 -6.50 -16.37
CA LEU A 190 -14.04 -5.34 -15.80
C LEU A 190 -13.44 -5.67 -14.43
N ARG A 191 -14.19 -6.38 -13.58
CA ARG A 191 -13.69 -6.83 -12.28
C ARG A 191 -12.49 -7.76 -12.41
N ARG A 192 -12.55 -8.74 -13.31
CA ARG A 192 -11.43 -9.66 -13.59
C ARG A 192 -10.22 -8.92 -14.15
N ALA A 193 -10.43 -7.97 -15.03
CA ALA A 193 -9.39 -7.11 -15.58
C ALA A 193 -8.71 -6.31 -14.47
N ILE A 194 -9.47 -5.65 -13.60
CA ILE A 194 -8.95 -4.89 -12.46
C ILE A 194 -8.09 -5.78 -11.56
N PHE A 195 -8.56 -6.98 -11.20
CA PHE A 195 -7.80 -7.85 -10.28
C PHE A 195 -6.53 -8.42 -10.92
N SER A 196 -6.59 -8.80 -12.20
CA SER A 196 -5.40 -9.22 -12.95
C SER A 196 -4.37 -8.09 -12.99
N LEU A 197 -4.85 -6.87 -13.27
CA LEU A 197 -4.00 -5.71 -13.39
C LEU A 197 -3.45 -5.22 -12.03
N VAL A 198 -4.17 -5.42 -10.93
CA VAL A 198 -3.64 -5.22 -9.56
C VAL A 198 -2.49 -6.18 -9.29
N ALA A 199 -2.58 -7.45 -9.70
CA ALA A 199 -1.48 -8.39 -9.51
C ALA A 199 -0.24 -7.98 -10.33
N GLU A 200 -0.44 -7.57 -11.59
CA GLU A 200 0.62 -7.10 -12.47
C GLU A 200 1.31 -5.83 -11.94
N ILE A 201 0.53 -4.82 -11.53
CA ILE A 201 1.09 -3.53 -11.10
C ILE A 201 1.91 -3.67 -9.82
N VAL A 202 1.50 -4.56 -8.91
CA VAL A 202 2.28 -4.85 -7.71
C VAL A 202 3.58 -5.55 -8.08
N GLU A 203 3.56 -6.56 -8.94
CA GLU A 203 4.78 -7.25 -9.36
C GLU A 203 5.75 -6.31 -10.12
N GLU A 204 5.22 -5.37 -10.92
CA GLU A 204 6.02 -4.40 -11.67
C GLU A 204 6.64 -3.30 -10.78
N HIS A 205 5.86 -2.75 -9.85
CA HIS A 205 6.24 -1.53 -9.11
C HIS A 205 6.61 -1.74 -7.65
N MET A 206 6.13 -2.81 -7.02
CA MET A 206 6.42 -3.11 -5.62
C MET A 206 6.38 -4.62 -5.33
N PRO A 207 7.26 -5.42 -5.97
CA PRO A 207 7.37 -6.85 -5.67
C PRO A 207 7.73 -7.07 -4.19
N TYR A 208 7.40 -8.25 -3.67
CA TYR A 208 7.75 -8.60 -2.30
C TYR A 208 9.27 -8.82 -2.22
N ASP A 209 9.97 -7.91 -1.55
CA ASP A 209 11.42 -7.96 -1.34
C ASP A 209 11.80 -7.35 0.03
N GLU A 210 12.01 -8.24 1.01
CA GLU A 210 12.51 -7.85 2.34
C GLU A 210 13.93 -7.27 2.31
N GLN A 211 14.74 -7.59 1.30
CA GLN A 211 16.10 -7.08 1.18
C GLN A 211 16.09 -5.60 0.79
N VAL A 212 15.13 -5.15 -0.03
CA VAL A 212 14.91 -3.72 -0.29
C VAL A 212 14.67 -2.97 1.01
N VAL A 213 13.75 -3.46 1.85
CA VAL A 213 13.42 -2.83 3.14
C VAL A 213 14.64 -2.81 4.07
N LYS A 214 15.40 -3.91 4.17
CA LYS A 214 16.65 -3.96 4.96
C LYS A 214 17.71 -3.00 4.43
N ARG A 215 17.80 -2.78 3.12
CA ARG A 215 18.74 -1.80 2.55
C ARG A 215 18.33 -0.37 2.90
N LEU A 216 17.04 -0.05 2.76
CA LEU A 216 16.49 1.26 3.16
C LEU A 216 16.71 1.53 4.65
N ASP A 217 16.51 0.53 5.50
CA ASP A 217 16.78 0.58 6.94
C ASP A 217 18.26 0.86 7.24
N LYS A 218 19.19 0.10 6.64
CA LYS A 218 20.64 0.31 6.79
C LYS A 218 21.10 1.67 6.30
N GLN A 219 20.40 2.23 5.33
CA GLN A 219 20.64 3.58 4.84
C GLN A 219 20.00 4.64 5.77
N GLY A 220 19.22 4.26 6.79
CA GLY A 220 18.57 5.21 7.69
C GLY A 220 17.41 5.97 7.06
N PHE A 221 16.78 5.40 6.02
CA PHE A 221 15.48 5.88 5.55
C PHE A 221 14.35 5.49 6.50
N LEU A 222 14.49 4.35 7.20
CA LEU A 222 13.49 3.85 8.14
C LEU A 222 13.90 4.25 9.54
N ARG A 223 13.27 5.29 10.09
CA ARG A 223 13.49 5.73 11.47
C ARG A 223 12.25 5.42 12.31
N PRO A 224 12.41 4.94 13.56
CA PRO A 224 11.30 4.66 14.46
C PRO A 224 10.35 5.85 14.56
N ASP A 225 9.07 5.59 14.30
CA ASP A 225 7.99 6.57 14.39
C ASP A 225 8.22 7.85 13.55
N GLU A 226 9.03 7.76 12.49
CA GLU A 226 9.07 8.78 11.46
C GLU A 226 8.17 8.42 10.29
N ALA A 227 7.48 9.44 9.79
CA ALA A 227 6.69 9.36 8.57
C ALA A 227 7.60 9.09 7.36
N ILE A 228 7.31 8.02 6.63
CA ILE A 228 7.97 7.67 5.38
C ILE A 228 6.94 7.56 4.27
N ASP A 229 7.21 8.20 3.14
CA ASP A 229 6.31 8.12 2.00
C ASP A 229 6.34 6.74 1.36
N LEU A 230 5.15 6.24 0.99
CA LEU A 230 5.03 5.01 0.22
C LEU A 230 5.83 5.07 -1.11
N ASP A 231 5.98 6.28 -1.67
CA ASP A 231 6.78 6.55 -2.86
C ASP A 231 8.25 6.11 -2.72
N VAL A 232 8.81 6.07 -1.51
CA VAL A 232 10.17 5.56 -1.27
C VAL A 232 10.27 4.08 -1.66
N PHE A 233 9.25 3.28 -1.33
CA PHE A 233 9.20 1.86 -1.66
C PHE A 233 8.89 1.61 -3.14
N LEU A 234 8.05 2.45 -3.75
CA LEU A 234 7.79 2.42 -5.19
C LEU A 234 9.05 2.75 -6.00
N ALA A 235 9.80 3.78 -5.58
CA ALA A 235 11.06 4.16 -6.22
C ALA A 235 12.10 3.04 -6.09
N ALA A 236 12.17 2.39 -4.92
CA ALA A 236 13.06 1.27 -4.67
C ALA A 236 12.64 -0.04 -5.34
N LYS A 237 11.45 -0.08 -5.99
CA LYS A 237 10.83 -1.27 -6.60
C LYS A 237 10.81 -2.47 -5.67
N GLY A 238 10.37 -2.29 -4.42
CA GLY A 238 10.19 -3.41 -3.52
C GLY A 238 9.66 -3.02 -2.15
N GLY A 239 8.99 -3.99 -1.52
CA GLY A 239 8.38 -3.82 -0.22
C GLY A 239 8.04 -5.15 0.45
N VAL A 240 7.25 -5.08 1.51
CA VAL A 240 6.67 -6.27 2.17
C VAL A 240 5.16 -6.09 2.24
N CYS A 241 4.45 -7.03 2.87
CA CYS A 241 2.99 -7.05 2.92
C CYS A 241 2.36 -5.68 3.24
N ARG A 242 2.82 -4.97 4.29
CA ARG A 242 2.30 -3.64 4.63
C ARG A 242 2.46 -2.57 3.54
N HIS A 243 3.57 -2.57 2.80
CA HIS A 243 3.79 -1.60 1.72
C HIS A 243 2.87 -1.91 0.55
N GLN A 244 2.79 -3.19 0.19
CA GLN A 244 1.96 -3.67 -0.91
C GLN A 244 0.47 -3.40 -0.66
N VAL A 245 -0.02 -3.60 0.56
CA VAL A 245 -1.44 -3.32 0.87
C VAL A 245 -1.74 -1.84 0.90
N CYS A 246 -0.82 -0.99 1.38
CA CYS A 246 -0.98 0.46 1.29
C CYS A 246 -1.08 0.90 -0.17
N PHE A 247 -0.23 0.34 -1.03
CA PHE A 247 -0.25 0.61 -2.47
C PHE A 247 -1.56 0.17 -3.11
N VAL A 248 -1.92 -1.11 -2.99
CA VAL A 248 -3.13 -1.67 -3.60
C VAL A 248 -4.40 -1.01 -3.06
N GLY A 249 -4.47 -0.80 -1.74
CA GLY A 249 -5.63 -0.18 -1.11
C GLY A 249 -5.88 1.23 -1.62
N ALA A 250 -4.83 2.05 -1.73
CA ALA A 250 -4.95 3.42 -2.25
C ALA A 250 -5.39 3.46 -3.71
N VAL A 251 -4.85 2.54 -4.52
CA VAL A 251 -5.22 2.38 -5.94
C VAL A 251 -6.69 1.97 -6.09
N LEU A 252 -7.16 1.00 -5.31
CA LEU A 252 -8.56 0.57 -5.31
C LEU A 252 -9.51 1.65 -4.79
N GLU A 253 -9.12 2.36 -3.72
CA GLU A 253 -9.87 3.52 -3.21
C GLU A 253 -10.07 4.55 -4.33
N ARG A 254 -9.02 4.82 -5.09
CA ARG A 254 -9.09 5.80 -6.19
C ARG A 254 -9.95 5.31 -7.37
N LEU A 255 -9.99 4.00 -7.65
CA LEU A 255 -10.94 3.46 -8.61
C LEU A 255 -12.39 3.63 -8.16
N ILE A 256 -12.66 3.42 -6.88
CA ILE A 256 -13.99 3.61 -6.29
C ILE A 256 -14.38 5.09 -6.42
N ASP A 257 -13.48 6.01 -6.04
CA ASP A 257 -13.71 7.46 -6.17
C ASP A 257 -14.03 7.90 -7.59
N ASN A 258 -13.36 7.29 -8.57
CA ASN A 258 -13.52 7.62 -9.98
C ASN A 258 -14.67 6.83 -10.65
N GLY A 259 -15.45 6.05 -9.89
CA GLY A 259 -16.63 5.32 -10.39
C GLY A 259 -16.31 4.08 -11.23
N TRP A 260 -15.06 3.60 -11.22
CA TRP A 260 -14.66 2.36 -11.90
C TRP A 260 -15.06 1.11 -11.12
N LEU A 261 -15.14 1.25 -9.80
CA LEU A 261 -15.65 0.24 -8.90
C LEU A 261 -16.74 0.85 -8.01
N THR A 262 -17.65 0.01 -7.53
CA THR A 262 -18.58 0.38 -6.47
C THR A 262 -18.28 -0.49 -5.27
N GLY A 263 -18.09 0.11 -4.10
CA GLY A 263 -17.76 -0.62 -2.88
C GLY A 263 -16.99 0.23 -1.88
N THR A 264 -16.41 -0.43 -0.89
CA THR A 264 -15.50 0.14 0.09
C THR A 264 -14.21 -0.69 0.14
N VAL A 265 -13.10 -0.05 0.49
CA VAL A 265 -11.81 -0.71 0.63
C VAL A 265 -11.22 -0.40 2.00
N SER A 266 -10.58 -1.41 2.59
CA SER A 266 -9.94 -1.30 3.90
C SER A 266 -8.64 -2.08 3.95
N LEU A 267 -7.73 -1.63 4.82
CA LEU A 267 -6.47 -2.31 5.09
C LEU A 267 -6.62 -3.17 6.34
N GLU A 268 -6.54 -4.47 6.15
CA GLU A 268 -6.68 -5.44 7.22
C GLU A 268 -5.31 -5.90 7.72
N ARG A 269 -5.27 -6.31 8.98
CA ARG A 269 -4.07 -6.87 9.57
C ARG A 269 -4.42 -7.79 10.72
N LYS A 270 -3.79 -8.96 10.74
CA LYS A 270 -3.87 -9.91 11.86
C LYS A 270 -2.49 -10.32 12.32
N PHE A 271 -2.36 -10.47 13.64
CA PHE A 271 -1.16 -11.02 14.24
C PHE A 271 -1.44 -12.48 14.59
N VAL A 272 -0.68 -13.39 13.98
CA VAL A 272 -0.76 -14.81 14.30
C VAL A 272 0.43 -15.14 15.21
N SER A 273 0.13 -15.58 16.44
CA SER A 273 1.16 -15.89 17.44
C SER A 273 2.13 -16.95 16.90
N GLY A 274 3.44 -16.70 17.04
CA GLY A 274 4.50 -17.59 16.55
C GLY A 274 4.75 -17.55 15.03
N TRP A 275 4.02 -16.72 14.28
CA TRP A 275 4.27 -16.48 12.86
C TRP A 275 4.80 -15.06 12.66
N PHE A 276 3.92 -14.12 12.32
CA PHE A 276 4.23 -12.71 12.11
C PHE A 276 2.92 -11.92 11.99
N SER A 277 3.04 -10.59 11.95
CA SER A 277 1.91 -9.72 11.59
C SER A 277 1.77 -9.72 10.08
N HIS A 278 0.61 -10.14 9.58
CA HIS A 278 0.31 -10.14 8.15
C HIS A 278 -0.78 -9.12 7.84
N ALA A 279 -0.74 -8.54 6.65
CA ALA A 279 -1.68 -7.52 6.21
C ALA A 279 -2.18 -7.84 4.80
N TRP A 280 -3.45 -7.52 4.53
CA TRP A 280 -4.11 -7.69 3.23
C TRP A 280 -5.07 -6.53 2.98
N VAL A 281 -5.59 -6.44 1.76
CA VAL A 281 -6.67 -5.51 1.42
C VAL A 281 -8.00 -6.27 1.42
N ARG A 282 -9.01 -5.68 2.04
CA ARG A 282 -10.39 -6.14 1.97
C ARG A 282 -11.18 -5.15 1.11
N LEU A 283 -11.75 -5.66 0.03
CA LEU A 283 -12.64 -4.91 -0.87
C LEU A 283 -14.05 -5.48 -0.70
N GLN A 284 -14.98 -4.67 -0.20
CA GLN A 284 -16.39 -5.00 -0.18
C GLN A 284 -17.07 -4.33 -1.37
N LEU A 285 -17.49 -5.11 -2.34
CA LEU A 285 -18.16 -4.63 -3.55
C LEU A 285 -19.59 -4.15 -3.24
N GLY A 286 -20.15 -3.32 -4.12
CA GLY A 286 -21.48 -2.74 -3.95
C GLY A 286 -22.64 -3.75 -3.95
N ASP A 287 -22.40 -4.99 -4.37
CA ASP A 287 -23.33 -6.12 -4.26
C ASP A 287 -23.17 -6.90 -2.94
N GLY A 288 -22.29 -6.45 -2.06
CA GLY A 288 -21.98 -7.08 -0.78
C GLY A 288 -20.91 -8.16 -0.85
N GLU A 289 -20.38 -8.50 -2.03
CA GLU A 289 -19.30 -9.48 -2.12
C GLU A 289 -18.01 -8.95 -1.49
N ILE A 290 -17.37 -9.79 -0.69
CA ILE A 290 -16.08 -9.49 -0.07
C ILE A 290 -14.98 -10.19 -0.88
N VAL A 291 -14.04 -9.40 -1.39
CA VAL A 291 -12.84 -9.86 -2.07
C VAL A 291 -11.62 -9.60 -1.18
N VAL A 292 -10.82 -10.65 -1.01
CA VAL A 292 -9.52 -10.61 -0.34
C VAL A 292 -8.45 -10.42 -1.39
N LEU A 293 -7.66 -9.34 -1.27
CA LEU A 293 -6.47 -9.11 -2.07
C LEU A 293 -5.25 -9.12 -1.16
N ASP A 294 -4.44 -10.17 -1.28
CA ASP A 294 -3.19 -10.35 -0.59
C ASP A 294 -2.05 -10.52 -1.61
N PRO A 295 -1.40 -9.40 -1.99
CA PRO A 295 -0.35 -9.45 -2.99
C PRO A 295 0.89 -10.20 -2.52
N ALA A 296 1.20 -10.17 -1.23
CA ALA A 296 2.37 -10.85 -0.67
C ALA A 296 2.27 -12.37 -0.82
N GLN A 297 1.04 -12.90 -0.79
CA GLN A 297 0.77 -14.33 -1.02
C GLN A 297 0.18 -14.63 -2.40
N ARG A 298 0.11 -13.63 -3.29
CA ARG A 298 -0.50 -13.72 -4.63
C ARG A 298 -1.91 -14.31 -4.59
N ARG A 299 -2.72 -13.87 -3.63
CA ARG A 299 -4.08 -14.36 -3.41
C ARG A 299 -5.09 -13.26 -3.69
N TYR A 300 -5.97 -13.53 -4.64
CA TYR A 300 -7.02 -12.60 -5.08
C TYR A 300 -8.30 -13.41 -5.26
N ALA A 301 -9.15 -13.43 -4.25
CA ALA A 301 -10.29 -14.35 -4.24
C ALA A 301 -11.46 -13.80 -3.42
N SER A 302 -12.67 -14.26 -3.77
CA SER A 302 -13.85 -14.06 -2.93
C SER A 302 -13.66 -14.73 -1.58
N LEU A 303 -14.00 -14.05 -0.48
CA LEU A 303 -13.94 -14.63 0.86
C LEU A 303 -14.73 -15.94 0.94
N ARG A 304 -15.89 -16.00 0.27
CA ARG A 304 -16.74 -17.21 0.17
C ARG A 304 -16.07 -18.40 -0.50
N SER A 305 -15.12 -18.15 -1.41
CA SER A 305 -14.41 -19.20 -2.15
C SER A 305 -13.17 -19.74 -1.43
N LEU A 306 -12.77 -19.11 -0.33
CA LEU A 306 -11.61 -19.53 0.44
C LEU A 306 -11.91 -20.76 1.31
N ASP A 307 -10.91 -21.60 1.53
CA ASP A 307 -11.00 -22.71 2.49
C ASP A 307 -11.27 -22.18 3.92
N THR A 308 -11.75 -23.05 4.81
CA THR A 308 -12.13 -22.67 6.17
C THR A 308 -11.01 -21.99 6.96
N GLY A 309 -9.76 -22.48 6.85
CA GLY A 309 -8.63 -21.87 7.56
C GLY A 309 -8.33 -20.46 7.05
N SER A 310 -8.39 -20.28 5.73
CA SER A 310 -8.25 -18.98 5.09
C SER A 310 -9.40 -18.03 5.45
N ARG A 311 -10.65 -18.50 5.48
CA ARG A 311 -11.79 -17.68 5.92
C ARG A 311 -11.65 -17.22 7.36
N LEU A 312 -11.17 -18.08 8.26
CA LEU A 312 -10.85 -17.69 9.65
C LEU A 312 -9.71 -16.68 9.74
N LEU A 313 -8.74 -16.73 8.82
CA LEU A 313 -7.65 -15.77 8.77
C LEU A 313 -8.11 -14.39 8.26
N TYR A 314 -8.84 -14.37 7.14
CA TYR A 314 -9.19 -13.17 6.37
C TYR A 314 -10.53 -12.53 6.73
N GLY A 315 -11.45 -13.31 7.30
CA GLY A 315 -12.79 -12.86 7.70
C GLY A 315 -12.76 -12.05 9.00
N ARG A 316 -13.78 -11.19 9.15
CA ARG A 316 -14.11 -10.48 10.39
C ARG A 316 -15.15 -11.27 11.18
N SER A 317 -15.33 -10.95 12.46
CA SER A 317 -16.33 -11.59 13.31
C SER A 317 -17.76 -11.45 12.78
N GLU A 318 -18.08 -10.30 12.19
CA GLU A 318 -19.39 -10.00 11.62
C GLU A 318 -19.66 -10.71 10.29
N ASP A 319 -18.66 -11.36 9.68
CA ASP A 319 -18.84 -12.16 8.46
C ASP A 319 -19.53 -13.51 8.73
N GLY A 320 -20.06 -13.76 9.93
CA GLY A 320 -20.57 -15.05 10.42
C GLY A 320 -21.48 -15.82 9.45
N GLU A 321 -22.38 -15.13 8.73
CA GLU A 321 -23.24 -15.78 7.73
C GLU A 321 -22.47 -16.38 6.53
N VAL A 322 -21.30 -15.82 6.20
CA VAL A 322 -20.39 -16.31 5.15
C VAL A 322 -19.53 -17.48 5.64
N LEU A 323 -19.36 -17.62 6.96
CA LEU A 323 -18.59 -18.71 7.56
C LEU A 323 -19.43 -19.98 7.70
N ASP A 324 -20.70 -19.84 8.07
CA ASP A 324 -21.61 -20.95 8.38
C ASP A 324 -22.23 -21.64 7.14
N SER A 325 -22.33 -20.97 5.99
CA SER A 325 -22.96 -21.52 4.78
C SER A 325 -22.12 -22.54 4.00
N ALA A 326 -20.98 -22.99 4.56
CA ALA A 326 -20.06 -23.93 3.92
C ALA A 326 -19.71 -25.14 4.80
N ALA A 327 -20.48 -25.35 5.88
CA ALA A 327 -20.54 -26.60 6.63
C ALA A 327 -21.71 -27.44 6.10
#